data_AF-A0A6G3WNV9-F1
#
_entry.id   AF-A0A6G3WNV9-F1
#
_cell.length_a   1.000
_cell.length_b   1.000
_cell.length_c   1.000
_cell.angle_alpha   90.00
_cell.angle_beta   90.00
_cell.angle_gamma   90.00
#
_symmetry.space_group_name_H-M   'P 1'
#
loop_
_entity.id
_entity.type
_entity.pdbx_description
1 polymer ?
#
loop_
_entity_poly.entity_id
_entity_poly.type
_entity_poly.pdbx_seq_one_letter_code
_entity_poly.pdbx_strand_id
1 'polypeptide(L)'
;NVVRITEEGPTFEHPYRARTVRGTTFVPALPAWARRTLWAIGTGWAASFVWFWLWWLQPEHRAGWAGLVVNSLLLLYLTGIPAYFFVTALRLRRVDPALPVPSVPVAFAVTRAPSEPWPTVRHTLEAMLTQDYPHDYDVWLCDEDPSREIE
;
A
#
# COMPACT_ATOMS: atom_id res chain seq x y z
N ASN A 1 -18.55 0.01 21.11
CA ASN A 1 -17.71 1.10 21.66
C ASN A 1 -18.41 2.44 21.66
N VAL A 2 -19.43 2.70 20.84
CA VAL A 2 -20.27 3.90 21.04
C VAL A 2 -21.07 3.70 22.32
N VAL A 3 -20.95 4.65 23.25
CA VAL A 3 -21.63 4.63 24.56
C VAL A 3 -22.89 5.50 24.51
N ARG A 4 -22.80 6.66 23.86
CA ARG A 4 -23.92 7.58 23.69
C ARG A 4 -23.78 8.32 22.37
N ILE A 5 -24.91 8.67 21.76
CA ILE A 5 -24.94 9.60 20.63
C ILE A 5 -25.48 10.92 21.18
N THR A 6 -24.72 12.01 21.05
CA THR A 6 -25.11 13.38 21.44
C THR A 6 -25.30 14.25 20.19
N GLU A 7 -25.79 15.48 20.38
CA GLU A 7 -25.88 16.47 19.29
C GLU A 7 -24.51 16.80 18.67
N GLU A 8 -23.43 16.69 19.45
CA GLU A 8 -22.05 16.88 18.98
C GLU A 8 -21.43 15.62 18.35
N GLY A 9 -22.11 14.47 18.42
CA GLY A 9 -21.67 13.21 17.80
C GLY A 9 -21.61 12.02 18.77
N PRO A 10 -21.10 10.86 18.29
CA PRO A 10 -20.98 9.66 19.11
C PRO A 10 -19.85 9.80 20.15
N THR A 11 -20.14 9.53 21.42
CA THR A 11 -19.13 9.35 22.47
C THR A 11 -18.73 7.89 22.56
N PHE A 12 -17.43 7.65 22.71
CA PHE A 12 -16.85 6.30 22.76
C PHE A 12 -16.39 5.93 24.16
N GLU A 13 -16.42 4.62 24.45
CA GLU A 13 -15.96 4.05 25.71
C GLU A 13 -14.43 4.14 25.83
N HIS A 14 -13.94 4.55 26.99
CA HIS A 14 -12.52 4.59 27.32
C HIS A 14 -12.20 3.64 28.49
N PRO A 15 -11.06 2.91 28.46
CA PRO A 15 -10.01 2.98 27.43
C PRO A 15 -10.41 2.25 26.13
N TYR A 16 -9.93 2.75 25.00
CA TYR A 16 -10.10 2.06 23.73
C TYR A 16 -9.47 0.67 23.80
N ARG A 17 -10.24 -0.36 23.44
CA ARG A 17 -9.70 -1.72 23.33
C ARG A 17 -8.76 -1.79 22.13
N ALA A 18 -7.44 -1.75 22.39
CA ALA A 18 -6.44 -1.96 21.36
C ALA A 18 -6.60 -3.36 20.75
N ARG A 19 -6.87 -3.42 19.45
CA ARG A 19 -6.87 -4.69 18.71
C ARG A 19 -5.48 -4.89 18.15
N THR A 20 -4.83 -5.98 18.53
CA THR A 20 -3.55 -6.38 17.96
C THR A 20 -3.78 -7.22 16.72
N VAL A 21 -2.99 -6.97 15.69
CA VAL A 21 -3.02 -7.78 14.47
C VAL A 21 -2.35 -9.13 14.75
N ARG A 22 -2.98 -10.22 14.33
CA ARG A 22 -2.41 -11.56 14.51
C ARG A 22 -1.25 -11.73 13.52
N GLY A 23 -0.22 -12.49 13.90
CA GLY A 23 0.89 -12.79 13.00
C GLY A 23 0.47 -13.50 11.70
N THR A 24 -0.70 -14.16 11.71
CA THR A 24 -1.31 -14.85 10.57
C THR A 24 -2.18 -13.95 9.69
N THR A 25 -2.34 -12.66 10.01
CA THR A 25 -3.20 -11.77 9.21
C THR A 25 -2.61 -11.48 7.83
N PHE A 26 -1.28 -11.56 7.70
CA PHE A 26 -0.57 -11.18 6.49
C PHE A 26 0.19 -12.35 5.87
N VAL A 27 -0.04 -12.57 4.58
CA VAL A 27 0.67 -13.55 3.75
C VAL A 27 1.55 -12.84 2.72
N PRO A 28 2.58 -13.50 2.18
CA PRO A 28 3.33 -12.95 1.05
C PRO A 28 2.39 -12.55 -0.09
N ALA A 29 2.55 -11.34 -0.62
CA ALA A 29 1.70 -10.84 -1.70
C ALA A 29 2.00 -11.55 -3.03
N LEU A 30 3.25 -11.91 -3.26
CA LEU A 30 3.69 -12.60 -4.47
C LEU A 30 3.44 -14.11 -4.36
N PRO A 31 2.96 -14.75 -5.45
CA PRO A 31 2.88 -16.21 -5.50
C PRO A 31 4.29 -16.83 -5.43
N ALA A 32 4.37 -18.08 -4.98
CA ALA A 32 5.65 -18.74 -4.71
C ALA A 32 6.58 -18.82 -5.93
N TRP A 33 6.03 -18.95 -7.15
CA TRP A 33 6.83 -18.94 -8.38
C TRP A 33 7.42 -17.56 -8.66
N ALA A 34 6.62 -16.49 -8.59
CA ALA A 34 7.08 -15.12 -8.83
C ALA A 34 8.13 -14.71 -7.79
N ARG A 35 7.93 -15.13 -6.53
CA ARG A 35 8.92 -14.90 -5.47
C ARG A 35 10.25 -15.61 -5.76
N ARG A 36 10.23 -16.85 -6.26
CA ARG A 36 11.45 -17.57 -6.66
C ARG A 36 12.14 -16.90 -7.85
N THR A 37 11.37 -16.48 -8.86
CA THR A 37 11.90 -15.71 -10.00
C THR A 37 12.55 -14.41 -9.54
N LEU A 38 11.89 -13.67 -8.65
CA LEU A 38 12.41 -12.42 -8.11
C LEU A 38 13.68 -12.64 -7.29
N TRP A 39 13.77 -13.73 -6.52
CA TRP A 39 15.01 -14.12 -5.85
C TRP A 39 16.12 -14.42 -6.83
N ALA A 40 15.87 -15.22 -7.88
CA ALA A 40 16.88 -15.54 -8.89
C ALA A 40 17.40 -14.28 -9.60
N ILE A 41 16.50 -13.39 -10.02
CA ILE A 41 16.84 -12.11 -10.65
C ILE A 41 17.59 -11.21 -9.66
N GLY A 42 17.12 -11.10 -8.41
CA GLY A 42 17.75 -10.28 -7.37
C GLY A 42 19.15 -10.77 -7.02
N THR A 43 19.37 -12.08 -6.95
CA THR A 43 20.71 -12.67 -6.74
C THR A 43 21.61 -12.42 -7.94
N GLY A 44 21.10 -12.57 -9.16
CA GLY A 44 21.86 -12.25 -10.38
C GLY A 44 22.26 -10.78 -10.43
N TRP A 45 21.33 -9.87 -10.11
CA TRP A 45 21.62 -8.45 -9.99
C TRP A 45 22.66 -8.16 -8.89
N ALA A 46 22.52 -8.77 -7.72
CA ALA A 46 23.46 -8.56 -6.61
C ALA A 46 24.87 -9.05 -6.97
N ALA A 47 24.98 -10.20 -7.66
CA ALA A 47 26.25 -10.70 -8.17
C ALA A 47 26.87 -9.73 -9.19
N SER A 48 26.08 -9.25 -10.16
CA SER A 48 26.52 -8.25 -11.14
C SER A 48 26.91 -6.92 -10.49
N PHE A 49 26.18 -6.47 -9.47
CA PHE A 49 26.48 -5.26 -8.71
C PHE A 49 27.83 -5.39 -8.01
N VAL A 50 28.04 -6.49 -7.27
CA VAL A 50 29.32 -6.75 -6.58
C VAL A 50 30.46 -6.85 -7.59
N TRP A 51 30.26 -7.58 -8.70
CA TRP A 51 31.26 -7.71 -9.75
C TRP A 51 31.64 -6.35 -10.36
N PHE A 52 30.65 -5.54 -10.70
CA PHE A 52 30.85 -4.18 -11.23
C PHE A 52 31.65 -3.32 -10.26
N TRP A 53 31.32 -3.33 -8.97
CA TRP A 53 32.02 -2.53 -7.96
C TRP A 53 33.45 -3.00 -7.71
N LEU A 54 33.69 -4.32 -7.72
CA LEU A 54 35.04 -4.87 -7.65
C LEU A 54 35.89 -4.43 -8.84
N TRP A 55 35.32 -4.43 -10.04
CA TRP A 55 35.99 -3.96 -11.25
C TRP A 55 36.23 -2.44 -11.25
N TRP A 56 35.21 -1.64 -10.88
CA TRP A 56 35.28 -0.18 -10.87
C TRP A 56 36.35 0.37 -9.91
N LEU A 57 36.53 -0.27 -8.75
CA LEU A 57 37.49 0.18 -7.74
C LEU A 57 38.94 -0.23 -8.01
N GLN A 58 39.19 -0.98 -9.09
CA GLN A 58 40.54 -1.35 -9.49
C GLN A 58 41.41 -0.10 -9.78
N PRO A 59 42.72 -0.12 -9.46
CA PRO A 59 43.62 1.01 -9.62
C PRO A 59 43.67 1.61 -11.03
N GLU A 60 43.45 0.79 -12.05
CA GLU A 60 43.57 1.14 -13.47
C GLU A 60 42.52 2.15 -13.92
N HIS A 61 41.40 2.28 -13.21
CA HIS A 61 40.31 3.20 -13.53
C HIS A 61 40.41 4.56 -12.79
N ARG A 62 41.50 4.79 -12.05
CA ARG A 62 41.68 5.97 -11.20
C ARG A 62 42.36 7.11 -11.96
N ALA A 63 41.58 7.98 -12.61
CA ALA A 63 42.11 9.22 -13.18
C ALA A 63 42.52 10.25 -12.10
N GLY A 64 41.84 10.25 -10.96
CA GLY A 64 42.13 11.11 -9.81
C GLY A 64 41.12 10.88 -8.67
N TRP A 65 41.52 11.16 -7.42
CA TRP A 65 40.69 10.84 -6.24
C TRP A 65 39.34 11.57 -6.21
N ALA A 66 39.32 12.86 -6.54
CA ALA A 66 38.07 13.63 -6.56
C ALA A 66 37.08 13.10 -7.61
N GLY A 67 37.58 12.83 -8.83
CA GLY A 67 36.76 12.24 -9.90
C GLY A 67 36.24 10.85 -9.55
N LEU A 68 37.09 10.02 -8.91
CA LEU A 68 36.69 8.70 -8.43
C LEU A 68 35.55 8.79 -7.42
N VAL A 69 35.64 9.69 -6.44
CA VAL A 69 34.60 9.85 -5.40
C VAL A 69 33.28 10.33 -6.02
N VAL A 70 33.29 11.39 -6.82
CA VAL A 70 32.07 11.94 -7.43
C VAL A 70 31.39 10.92 -8.34
N ASN A 71 32.15 10.28 -9.22
CA ASN A 71 31.62 9.25 -10.11
C ASN A 71 31.10 8.04 -9.34
N SER A 72 31.81 7.63 -8.28
CA SER A 72 31.36 6.52 -7.44
C SER A 72 30.05 6.83 -6.72
N LEU A 73 29.86 8.04 -6.19
CA LEU A 73 28.60 8.42 -5.56
C LEU A 73 27.44 8.38 -6.56
N LEU A 74 27.65 8.91 -7.77
CA LEU A 74 26.64 8.89 -8.84
C LEU A 74 26.33 7.45 -9.28
N LEU A 75 27.36 6.63 -9.50
CA LEU A 75 27.20 5.23 -9.87
C LEU A 75 26.52 4.44 -8.76
N LEU A 76 26.84 4.68 -7.48
CA LEU A 76 26.23 4.00 -6.35
C LEU A 76 24.76 4.34 -6.24
N TYR A 77 24.42 5.62 -6.44
CA TYR A 77 23.04 6.07 -6.49
C TYR A 77 22.27 5.33 -7.60
N LEU A 78 22.79 5.33 -8.83
CA LEU A 78 22.11 4.71 -9.99
C LEU A 78 22.03 3.19 -9.89
N THR A 79 23.15 2.55 -9.56
CA THR A 79 23.25 1.08 -9.50
C THR A 79 22.60 0.50 -8.25
N GLY A 80 22.45 1.28 -7.17
CA GLY A 80 21.87 0.86 -5.90
C GLY A 80 20.34 0.95 -5.84
N ILE A 81 19.70 1.79 -6.67
CA ILE A 81 18.23 1.94 -6.73
C ILE A 81 17.49 0.59 -6.86
N PRO A 82 17.89 -0.36 -7.73
CA PRO A 82 17.22 -1.65 -7.84
C PRO A 82 17.16 -2.45 -6.53
N ALA A 83 18.14 -2.28 -5.62
CA ALA A 83 18.14 -2.96 -4.32
C ALA A 83 16.87 -2.65 -3.52
N TYR A 84 16.45 -1.38 -3.52
CA TYR A 84 15.22 -0.94 -2.86
C TYR A 84 14.00 -1.67 -3.41
N PHE A 85 13.89 -1.79 -4.73
CA PHE A 85 12.78 -2.47 -5.39
C PHE A 85 12.77 -3.97 -5.08
N PHE A 86 13.92 -4.65 -5.16
CA PHE A 86 14.00 -6.08 -4.82
C PHE A 86 13.62 -6.34 -3.37
N VAL A 87 14.19 -5.58 -2.43
CA VAL A 87 13.90 -5.75 -0.99
C VAL A 87 12.43 -5.48 -0.69
N THR A 88 11.86 -4.41 -1.24
CA THR A 88 10.45 -4.04 -1.01
C THR A 88 9.51 -5.07 -1.60
N ALA A 89 9.73 -5.49 -2.86
CA ALA A 89 8.89 -6.47 -3.52
C ALA A 89 8.95 -7.85 -2.85
N LEU A 90 10.14 -8.31 -2.40
CA LEU A 90 10.29 -9.57 -1.66
C LEU A 90 9.65 -9.54 -0.27
N ARG A 91 9.53 -8.35 0.33
CA ARG A 91 8.90 -8.15 1.66
C ARG A 91 7.42 -7.80 1.57
N LEU A 92 6.87 -7.61 0.37
CA LEU A 92 5.48 -7.23 0.18
C LEU A 92 4.55 -8.29 0.77
N ARG A 93 3.67 -7.85 1.67
CA ARG A 93 2.62 -8.68 2.27
C ARG A 93 1.25 -8.11 1.99
N ARG A 94 0.27 -8.98 1.88
CA ARG A 94 -1.15 -8.62 1.76
C ARG A 94 -1.96 -9.29 2.87
N VAL A 95 -3.14 -8.76 3.17
CA VAL A 95 -4.09 -9.45 4.04
C VAL A 95 -4.41 -10.81 3.42
N ASP A 96 -4.41 -11.85 4.23
CA ASP A 96 -4.74 -13.20 3.78
C ASP A 96 -6.21 -13.24 3.28
N PRO A 97 -6.44 -13.47 1.98
CA PRO A 97 -7.80 -13.51 1.43
C PRO A 97 -8.61 -14.71 1.94
N ALA A 98 -7.96 -15.72 2.54
CA ALA A 98 -8.66 -16.84 3.17
C ALA A 98 -9.21 -16.50 4.56
N LEU A 99 -8.90 -15.32 5.11
CA LEU A 99 -9.45 -14.92 6.40
C LEU A 99 -10.94 -14.67 6.29
N PRO A 100 -11.76 -15.27 7.18
CA PRO A 100 -13.18 -15.02 7.19
C PRO A 100 -13.45 -13.57 7.56
N VAL A 101 -14.27 -12.92 6.75
CA VAL A 101 -14.84 -11.61 7.08
C VAL A 101 -15.94 -11.84 8.13
N PRO A 102 -15.90 -11.18 9.30
CA PRO A 102 -16.93 -11.33 10.31
C PRO A 102 -18.28 -10.83 9.78
N SER A 103 -19.36 -11.56 10.06
CA SER A 103 -20.73 -11.14 9.74
C SER A 103 -21.19 -10.12 10.77
N VAL A 104 -20.94 -8.85 10.48
CA VAL A 104 -21.39 -7.70 11.25
C VAL A 104 -22.08 -6.73 10.30
N PRO A 105 -23.04 -5.91 10.76
CA PRO A 105 -23.61 -4.87 9.92
C PRO A 105 -22.51 -3.93 9.40
N VAL A 106 -22.45 -3.72 8.09
CA VAL A 106 -21.46 -2.86 7.42
C VAL A 106 -22.18 -1.87 6.52
N ALA A 107 -21.69 -0.62 6.54
CA ALA A 107 -22.03 0.39 5.56
C ALA A 107 -20.74 0.98 4.97
N PHE A 108 -20.67 1.09 3.65
CA PHE A 108 -19.69 1.93 2.99
C PHE A 108 -20.24 3.35 2.90
N ALA A 109 -19.59 4.30 3.58
CA ALA A 109 -19.98 5.70 3.55
C ALA A 109 -18.99 6.51 2.70
N VAL A 110 -19.51 7.38 1.84
CA VAL A 110 -18.72 8.35 1.09
C VAL A 110 -19.26 9.76 1.34
N THR A 111 -18.37 10.70 1.60
CA THR A 111 -18.71 12.13 1.73
C THR A 111 -18.61 12.79 0.36
N ARG A 112 -19.52 13.71 0.06
CA ARG A 112 -19.44 14.58 -1.11
C ARG A 112 -19.36 16.04 -0.68
N ALA A 113 -18.37 16.76 -1.18
CA ALA A 113 -18.30 18.21 -1.08
C ALA A 113 -19.07 18.90 -2.24
N PRO A 114 -19.58 20.13 -2.06
CA PRO A 114 -20.34 20.82 -3.12
C PRO A 114 -19.53 21.07 -4.40
N SER A 115 -18.20 21.14 -4.27
CA SER A 115 -17.27 21.30 -5.40
C SER A 115 -17.08 20.04 -6.23
N GLU A 116 -17.52 18.87 -5.74
CA GLU A 116 -17.38 17.60 -6.43
C GLU A 116 -18.49 17.39 -7.46
N PRO A 117 -18.14 17.19 -8.75
CA PRO A 117 -19.13 16.92 -9.79
C PRO A 117 -19.90 15.62 -9.55
N TRP A 118 -21.22 15.66 -9.79
CA TRP A 118 -22.09 14.49 -9.64
C TRP A 118 -21.60 13.24 -10.39
N PRO A 119 -21.10 13.31 -11.64
CA PRO A 119 -20.63 12.11 -12.34
C PRO A 119 -19.50 11.35 -11.60
N THR A 120 -18.63 12.07 -10.90
CA THR A 120 -17.53 11.48 -10.12
C THR A 120 -18.06 10.72 -8.91
N VAL A 121 -19.00 11.34 -8.18
CA VAL A 121 -19.64 10.76 -7.00
C VAL A 121 -20.48 9.55 -7.40
N ARG A 122 -21.25 9.66 -8.48
CA ARG A 122 -22.04 8.57 -9.05
C ARG A 122 -21.19 7.36 -9.40
N HIS A 123 -20.05 7.55 -10.09
CA HIS A 123 -19.15 6.44 -10.42
C HIS A 123 -18.61 5.76 -9.16
N THR A 124 -18.34 6.54 -8.11
CA THR A 124 -17.89 6.02 -6.82
C THR A 124 -18.99 5.19 -6.15
N LEU A 125 -20.23 5.69 -6.14
CA LEU A 125 -21.39 4.97 -5.60
C LEU A 125 -21.69 3.67 -6.38
N GLU A 126 -21.65 3.70 -7.71
CA GLU A 126 -21.82 2.51 -8.55
C GLU A 126 -20.74 1.45 -8.26
N ALA A 127 -19.49 1.89 -8.02
CA ALA A 127 -18.41 1.00 -7.60
C ALA A 127 -18.61 0.46 -6.17
N MET A 128 -19.15 1.26 -5.25
CA MET A 128 -19.48 0.83 -3.88
C MET A 128 -20.61 -0.21 -3.87
N LEU A 129 -21.63 -0.04 -4.71
CA LEU A 129 -22.77 -0.96 -4.84
C LEU A 129 -22.39 -2.32 -5.45
N THR A 130 -21.23 -2.42 -6.09
CA THR A 130 -20.76 -3.63 -6.78
C THR A 130 -19.50 -4.23 -6.13
N GLN A 131 -19.24 -3.90 -4.86
CA GLN A 131 -18.11 -4.46 -4.11
C GLN A 131 -18.26 -5.97 -3.93
N ASP A 132 -17.14 -6.67 -4.12
CA ASP A 132 -17.02 -8.09 -3.78
C ASP A 132 -16.89 -8.25 -2.26
N TYR A 133 -18.03 -8.24 -1.56
CA TYR A 133 -18.15 -8.39 -0.12
C TYR A 133 -19.06 -9.57 0.24
N PRO A 134 -18.66 -10.48 1.14
CA PRO A 134 -19.34 -11.76 1.33
C PRO A 134 -20.67 -11.68 2.11
N HIS A 135 -21.02 -10.52 2.67
CA HIS A 135 -22.25 -10.32 3.45
C HIS A 135 -23.07 -9.15 2.90
N ASP A 136 -24.31 -8.99 3.34
CA ASP A 136 -25.10 -7.81 3.02
C ASP A 136 -24.46 -6.54 3.60
N TYR A 137 -24.56 -5.44 2.86
CA TYR A 137 -24.01 -4.15 3.26
C TYR A 137 -24.82 -2.98 2.69
N ASP A 138 -24.73 -1.83 3.36
CA ASP A 138 -25.36 -0.59 2.91
C ASP A 138 -24.34 0.34 2.23
N VAL A 139 -24.82 1.23 1.37
CA VAL A 139 -24.01 2.30 0.75
C VAL A 139 -24.66 3.63 1.08
N TRP A 140 -23.92 4.52 1.77
CA TRP A 140 -24.42 5.81 2.23
C TRP A 140 -23.65 6.94 1.55
N LEU A 141 -24.40 7.91 0.99
CA LEU A 141 -23.86 9.19 0.55
C LEU A 141 -24.09 10.22 1.65
N CYS A 142 -23.02 10.82 2.13
CA CYS A 142 -23.04 11.93 3.07
C CYS A 142 -22.75 13.23 2.32
N ASP A 143 -23.77 13.80 1.68
CA ASP A 143 -23.67 15.05 0.94
C ASP A 143 -23.76 16.27 1.88
N GLU A 144 -22.82 17.20 1.75
CA GLU A 144 -22.79 18.44 2.55
C GLU A 144 -23.81 19.49 2.05
N ASP A 145 -24.20 19.46 0.78
CA ASP A 145 -25.17 20.39 0.16
C ASP A 145 -26.16 19.62 -0.74
N PRO A 146 -27.16 18.95 -0.13
CA PRO A 146 -28.09 18.09 -0.85
C PRO A 146 -28.92 18.91 -1.85
N SER A 147 -28.91 18.47 -3.10
CA SER A 147 -29.72 19.04 -4.19
C SER A 147 -30.83 18.07 -4.59
N ARG A 148 -31.87 18.57 -5.28
CA ARG A 148 -33.03 17.74 -5.71
C ARG A 148 -32.70 16.56 -6.61
N GLU A 149 -31.52 16.53 -7.22
CA GLU A 149 -31.06 15.39 -8.05
C GLU A 149 -30.55 14.21 -7.18
N ILE A 150 -30.31 14.47 -5.89
CA ILE A 150 -29.59 13.59 -4.95
C ILE A 150 -30.46 13.20 -3.73
N GLU A 151 -31.61 13.85 -3.53
CA GLU A 151 -32.70 13.37 -2.66
C GLU A 151 -33.37 12.11 -3.21
#